data_AF-A0A131ZWB1-F1
#
_entry.id   AF-A0A131ZWB1-F1
#
_cell.length_a   1.000
_cell.length_b   1.000
_cell.length_c   1.000
_cell.angle_alpha   90.00
_cell.angle_beta   90.00
_cell.angle_gamma   90.00
#
_symmetry.space_group_name_H-M   'P 1'
#
loop_
_entity.id
_entity.type
_entity.pdbx_description
1 polymer ?
#
loop_
_entity_poly.entity_id
_entity_poly.type
_entity_poly.pdbx_seq_one_letter_code
_entity_poly.pdbx_strand_id
1 'polypeptide(L)'
;MKGINLCLISIIVAIVHQFLLKFCLKEFILNSDRSGFIAANKEGLISLIGFIPVYLTFIQIGRFYFPSRLEWNFLNSLKDFMLTIIGRKNITEISNLTLKLSIIAFSSLILMYISHYLIDPISRRQVNLAFIFWIIFTCSFNIIIELVYFVFIQIVQPRIDYESKILKIWSRKGLIIFLIANLLTGAINFFFNTLQIANNLAFIILISYISCLTLIGFLLNKK
;
A
#
# COMPACT_ATOMS: atom_id res chain seq x y z
N MET A 1 21.60 19.96 5.19
CA MET A 1 21.91 18.92 4.19
C MET A 1 20.89 19.03 3.06
N LYS A 2 21.29 19.34 1.81
CA LYS A 2 20.38 19.28 0.66
C LYS A 2 19.87 17.84 0.56
N GLY A 3 18.64 17.61 1.01
CA GLY A 3 18.07 16.27 1.16
C GLY A 3 18.01 15.58 -0.20
N ILE A 4 18.45 14.33 -0.24
CA ILE A 4 18.33 13.46 -1.42
C ILE A 4 16.90 13.55 -1.97
N ASN A 5 16.76 13.85 -3.27
CA ASN A 5 15.47 13.94 -3.94
C ASN A 5 14.92 12.52 -4.19
N LEU A 6 14.16 12.00 -3.23
CA LEU A 6 13.59 10.65 -3.28
C LEU A 6 12.61 10.47 -4.45
N CYS A 7 11.89 11.52 -4.86
CA CYS A 7 11.03 11.45 -6.05
C CYS A 7 11.85 11.14 -7.30
N LEU A 8 12.96 11.85 -7.51
CA LEU A 8 13.80 11.64 -8.67
C LEU A 8 14.37 10.22 -8.70
N ILE A 9 14.85 9.71 -7.57
CA ILE A 9 15.35 8.34 -7.45
C ILE A 9 14.24 7.33 -7.73
N SER A 10 13.05 7.53 -7.16
CA SER A 10 11.88 6.67 -7.39
C SER A 10 11.56 6.56 -8.89
N ILE A 11 11.51 7.68 -9.60
CA ILE A 11 11.24 7.72 -11.04
C ILE A 11 12.34 7.01 -11.84
N ILE A 12 13.61 7.28 -11.54
CA ILE A 12 14.73 6.63 -12.23
C ILE A 12 14.67 5.12 -12.03
N VAL A 13 14.49 4.64 -10.80
CA VAL A 13 14.41 3.20 -10.51
C VAL A 13 13.21 2.57 -11.21
N ALA A 14 12.05 3.24 -11.25
CA ALA A 14 10.87 2.72 -11.96
C ALA A 14 11.10 2.58 -13.47
N ILE A 15 11.74 3.58 -14.09
CA ILE A 15 12.05 3.56 -15.54
C ILE A 15 13.10 2.48 -15.84
N VAL A 16 14.18 2.41 -15.06
CA VAL A 16 15.23 1.38 -15.23
C VAL A 16 14.64 -0.01 -15.05
N HIS A 17 13.80 -0.22 -14.03
CA HIS A 17 13.10 -1.49 -13.81
C HIS A 17 12.23 -1.87 -15.00
N GLN A 18 11.40 -0.95 -15.50
CA GLN A 18 10.57 -1.19 -16.68
C GLN A 18 11.40 -1.47 -17.94
N PHE A 19 12.53 -0.79 -18.11
CA PHE A 19 13.45 -1.04 -19.22
C PHE A 19 14.05 -2.45 -19.14
N LEU A 20 14.56 -2.85 -17.98
CA LEU A 20 15.10 -4.19 -17.76
C LEU A 20 14.05 -5.28 -17.96
N LEU A 21 12.81 -5.04 -17.51
CA LEU A 21 11.69 -5.93 -17.80
C LEU A 21 11.48 -6.08 -19.30
N LYS A 22 11.36 -4.98 -20.04
CA LYS A 22 11.03 -4.99 -21.47
C LYS A 22 12.10 -5.70 -22.32
N PHE A 23 13.37 -5.53 -22.01
CA PHE A 23 14.47 -6.02 -22.86
C PHE A 23 15.17 -7.29 -22.37
N CYS A 24 15.12 -7.62 -21.08
CA CYS A 24 15.93 -8.73 -20.53
C CYS A 24 15.14 -9.71 -19.65
N LEU A 25 14.26 -9.20 -18.79
CA LEU A 25 13.75 -9.99 -17.67
C LEU A 25 12.35 -10.57 -17.90
N LYS A 26 11.55 -10.00 -18.82
CA LYS A 26 10.16 -10.43 -19.03
C LYS A 26 10.05 -11.90 -19.43
N GLU A 27 10.86 -12.36 -20.35
CA GLU A 27 10.84 -13.76 -20.80
C GLU A 27 11.24 -14.72 -19.67
N PHE A 28 12.29 -14.39 -18.92
CA PHE A 28 12.73 -15.19 -17.79
C PHE A 28 11.65 -15.33 -16.71
N ILE A 29 10.96 -14.22 -16.38
CA ILE A 29 9.86 -14.21 -15.39
C ILE A 29 8.68 -15.06 -15.85
N LEU A 30 8.30 -14.96 -17.13
CA LEU A 30 7.11 -15.64 -17.66
C LEU A 30 7.35 -17.12 -17.96
N ASN A 31 8.61 -17.55 -18.11
CA ASN A 31 8.96 -18.95 -18.27
C ASN A 31 8.42 -19.81 -17.11
N SER A 32 7.92 -21.01 -17.39
CA SER A 32 7.42 -21.96 -16.40
C SER A 32 8.53 -22.69 -15.64
N ASP A 33 9.78 -22.61 -16.10
CA ASP A 33 10.90 -23.29 -15.44
C ASP A 33 11.14 -22.78 -14.00
N ARG A 34 11.24 -23.74 -13.08
CA ARG A 34 11.50 -23.58 -11.63
C ARG A 34 12.75 -24.33 -11.18
N SER A 35 13.62 -24.72 -12.10
CA SER A 35 14.85 -25.45 -11.79
C SER A 35 15.84 -24.59 -10.97
N GLY A 36 16.23 -25.10 -9.81
CA GLY A 36 17.15 -24.41 -8.90
C GLY A 36 16.56 -23.22 -8.14
N PHE A 37 17.35 -22.65 -7.23
CA PHE A 37 16.88 -21.63 -6.29
C PHE A 37 16.43 -20.33 -6.97
N ILE A 38 17.16 -19.86 -7.99
CA ILE A 38 16.86 -18.59 -8.66
C ILE A 38 15.59 -18.69 -9.50
N ALA A 39 15.45 -19.73 -10.33
CA ALA A 39 14.26 -19.86 -11.18
C ALA A 39 12.99 -20.15 -10.35
N ALA A 40 13.12 -20.86 -9.22
CA ALA A 40 12.04 -21.05 -8.26
C ALA A 40 11.53 -19.71 -7.68
N ASN A 41 12.44 -18.76 -7.38
CA ASN A 41 12.13 -17.49 -6.70
C ASN A 41 12.14 -16.25 -7.61
N LYS A 42 12.29 -16.43 -8.93
CA LYS A 42 12.54 -15.32 -9.89
C LYS A 42 11.52 -14.19 -9.85
N GLU A 43 10.24 -14.51 -9.64
CA GLU A 43 9.18 -13.52 -9.53
C GLU A 43 9.39 -12.62 -8.31
N GLY A 44 9.70 -13.21 -7.15
CA GLY A 44 10.01 -12.46 -5.94
C GLY A 44 11.28 -11.62 -6.10
N LEU A 45 12.38 -12.22 -6.57
CA LEU A 45 13.67 -11.53 -6.69
C LEU A 45 13.60 -10.32 -7.63
N ILE A 46 12.93 -10.45 -8.78
CA ILE A 46 12.85 -9.35 -9.75
C ILE A 46 11.80 -8.31 -9.34
N SER A 47 10.67 -8.73 -8.79
CA SER A 47 9.62 -7.78 -8.33
C SER A 47 10.08 -6.89 -7.17
N LEU A 48 11.02 -7.34 -6.33
CA LEU A 48 11.57 -6.53 -5.24
C LEU A 48 12.09 -5.17 -5.72
N ILE A 49 12.73 -5.12 -6.89
CA ILE A 49 13.25 -3.89 -7.49
C ILE A 49 12.09 -2.95 -7.84
N GLY A 50 11.01 -3.47 -8.41
CA GLY A 50 9.80 -2.71 -8.74
C GLY A 50 9.06 -2.15 -7.52
N PHE A 51 9.24 -2.75 -6.33
CA PHE A 51 8.67 -2.21 -5.09
C PHE A 51 9.48 -1.04 -4.50
N ILE A 52 10.75 -0.85 -4.88
CA ILE A 52 11.58 0.27 -4.40
C ILE A 52 10.95 1.64 -4.77
N PRO A 53 10.52 1.89 -6.02
CA PRO A 53 9.81 3.12 -6.38
C PRO A 53 8.53 3.35 -5.57
N VAL A 54 7.77 2.29 -5.31
CA VAL A 54 6.55 2.39 -4.47
C VAL A 54 6.95 2.86 -3.06
N TYR A 55 7.93 2.20 -2.44
CA TYR A 55 8.43 2.55 -1.12
C TYR A 55 8.96 3.99 -1.04
N LEU A 56 9.82 4.39 -1.97
CA LEU A 56 10.40 5.74 -2.01
C LEU A 56 9.34 6.83 -2.22
N THR A 57 8.35 6.57 -3.07
CA THR A 57 7.21 7.46 -3.27
C THR A 57 6.44 7.67 -1.96
N PHE A 58 6.14 6.60 -1.22
CA PHE A 58 5.40 6.71 0.04
C PHE A 58 6.22 7.27 1.20
N ILE A 59 7.55 7.14 1.20
CA ILE A 59 8.40 7.90 2.13
C ILE A 59 8.29 9.40 1.82
N GLN A 60 8.36 9.77 0.55
CA GLN A 60 8.33 11.19 0.17
C GLN A 60 6.96 11.81 0.44
N ILE A 61 5.88 11.08 0.16
CA ILE A 61 4.54 11.38 0.64
C ILE A 61 4.61 11.58 2.14
N GLY A 62 5.04 10.58 2.92
CA GLY A 62 5.18 10.63 4.38
C GLY A 62 5.92 11.86 4.92
N ARG A 63 7.00 12.32 4.26
CA ARG A 63 7.73 13.54 4.62
C ARG A 63 6.91 14.82 4.46
N PHE A 64 5.91 14.83 3.57
CA PHE A 64 4.97 15.94 3.44
C PHE A 64 3.88 15.92 4.54
N TYR A 65 3.54 14.75 5.11
CA TYR A 65 2.53 14.62 6.20
C TYR A 65 3.15 14.81 7.58
N PHE A 66 4.33 14.23 7.79
CA PHE A 66 5.01 14.20 9.08
C PHE A 66 6.28 15.06 8.99
N PRO A 67 6.21 16.36 9.28
CA PRO A 67 7.42 17.14 9.51
C PRO A 67 8.25 16.44 10.60
N SER A 68 9.56 16.41 10.39
CA SER A 68 10.56 15.65 11.15
C SER A 68 10.25 15.52 12.65
N ARG A 69 10.25 14.27 13.14
CA ARG A 69 10.09 13.79 14.53
C ARG A 69 10.88 14.50 15.65
N LEU A 70 11.67 15.53 15.35
CA LEU A 70 12.62 16.15 16.29
C LEU A 70 11.95 17.03 17.37
N GLU A 71 10.67 17.37 17.26
CA GLU A 71 9.91 18.10 18.29
C GLU A 71 8.59 17.41 18.66
N TRP A 72 8.56 16.07 18.62
CA TRP A 72 7.33 15.32 18.84
C TRP A 72 7.06 15.06 20.32
N ASN A 73 6.40 16.03 20.99
CA ASN A 73 5.72 15.79 22.26
C ASN A 73 4.28 15.32 21.97
N PHE A 74 4.04 14.01 21.99
CA PHE A 74 2.73 13.39 21.66
C PHE A 74 1.53 14.04 22.36
N LEU A 75 1.70 14.45 23.62
CA LEU A 75 0.66 15.04 24.45
C LEU A 75 0.32 16.49 24.07
N ASN A 76 1.30 17.25 23.60
CA ASN A 76 1.05 18.60 23.06
C ASN A 76 0.44 18.48 21.67
N SER A 77 0.83 17.48 20.89
CA SER A 77 0.28 17.23 19.55
C SER A 77 -1.20 16.83 19.56
N LEU A 78 -1.69 16.01 20.50
CA LEU A 78 -3.12 15.71 20.59
C LEU A 78 -3.95 16.93 20.99
N LYS A 79 -3.45 17.76 21.91
CA LYS A 79 -4.11 19.02 22.29
C LYS A 79 -4.07 20.03 21.17
N ASP A 80 -2.94 20.21 20.51
CA ASP A 80 -2.78 21.13 19.38
C ASP A 80 -3.55 20.64 18.17
N PHE A 81 -3.61 19.34 17.89
CA PHE A 81 -4.41 18.74 16.82
C PHE A 81 -5.92 18.83 17.09
N MET A 82 -6.35 18.65 18.34
CA MET A 82 -7.75 18.87 18.72
C MET A 82 -8.16 20.35 18.69
N LEU A 83 -7.28 21.27 19.10
CA LEU A 83 -7.50 22.72 18.97
C LEU A 83 -7.41 23.18 17.50
N THR A 84 -6.64 22.46 16.68
CA THR A 84 -6.43 22.63 15.24
C THR A 84 -7.68 22.34 14.41
N ILE A 85 -8.48 21.34 14.75
CA ILE A 85 -9.73 21.05 14.02
C ILE A 85 -10.81 22.11 14.30
N ILE A 86 -10.79 22.71 15.51
CA ILE A 86 -11.73 23.75 15.91
C ILE A 86 -11.28 25.15 15.39
N GLY A 87 -9.99 25.33 15.09
CA GLY A 87 -9.42 26.59 14.58
C GLY A 87 -9.41 26.71 13.05
N ARG A 88 -10.02 27.78 12.52
CA ARG A 88 -10.10 28.12 11.07
C ARG A 88 -8.77 28.10 10.29
N LYS A 89 -7.60 28.12 10.95
CA LYS A 89 -6.27 28.21 10.33
C LYS A 89 -5.79 26.89 9.67
N ASN A 90 -6.39 25.74 9.99
CA ASN A 90 -5.90 24.43 9.54
C ASN A 90 -6.81 23.68 8.55
N ILE A 91 -8.01 24.19 8.25
CA ILE A 91 -8.81 23.70 7.10
C ILE A 91 -8.04 23.86 5.80
N THR A 92 -7.30 24.98 5.65
CA THR A 92 -6.42 25.25 4.50
C THR A 92 -5.25 24.28 4.40
N GLU A 93 -4.71 23.78 5.52
CA GLU A 93 -3.61 22.81 5.51
C GLU A 93 -4.12 21.41 5.14
N ILE A 94 -5.22 20.97 5.76
CA ILE A 94 -5.87 19.70 5.43
C ILE A 94 -6.37 19.71 3.98
N SER A 95 -6.94 20.82 3.50
CA SER A 95 -7.37 20.93 2.11
C SER A 95 -6.20 20.94 1.13
N ASN A 96 -5.10 21.64 1.45
CA ASN A 96 -3.88 21.60 0.62
C ASN A 96 -3.27 20.19 0.57
N LEU A 97 -3.34 19.45 1.68
CA LEU A 97 -2.85 18.09 1.78
C LEU A 97 -3.70 17.13 0.93
N THR A 98 -5.03 17.18 1.08
CA THR A 98 -5.95 16.35 0.29
C THR A 98 -5.88 16.68 -1.19
N LEU A 99 -5.67 17.95 -1.56
CA LEU A 99 -5.41 18.36 -2.94
C LEU A 99 -4.10 17.78 -3.48
N LYS A 100 -3.01 17.80 -2.71
CA LYS A 100 -1.74 17.17 -3.14
C LYS A 100 -1.88 15.67 -3.32
N LEU A 101 -2.57 14.97 -2.40
CA LEU A 101 -2.86 13.55 -2.53
C LEU A 101 -3.73 13.24 -3.74
N SER A 102 -4.77 14.05 -3.99
CA SER A 102 -5.66 13.82 -5.12
C SER A 102 -4.91 14.01 -6.44
N ILE A 103 -4.05 15.03 -6.56
CA ILE A 103 -3.19 15.21 -7.72
C ILE A 103 -2.28 13.99 -7.93
N ILE A 104 -1.64 13.48 -6.87
CA ILE A 104 -0.79 12.28 -6.95
C ILE A 104 -1.62 11.05 -7.37
N ALA A 105 -2.77 10.84 -6.73
CA ALA A 105 -3.65 9.72 -7.02
C ALA A 105 -4.14 9.76 -8.48
N PHE A 106 -4.76 10.84 -8.93
CA PHE A 106 -5.31 10.94 -10.28
C PHE A 106 -4.22 10.96 -11.37
N SER A 107 -3.08 11.62 -11.13
CA SER A 107 -1.95 11.55 -12.07
C SER A 107 -1.41 10.13 -12.20
N SER A 108 -1.26 9.41 -11.09
CA SER A 108 -0.86 7.99 -11.12
C SER A 108 -1.90 7.10 -11.80
N LEU A 109 -3.21 7.37 -11.66
CA LEU A 109 -4.25 6.64 -12.38
C LEU A 109 -4.13 6.84 -13.90
N ILE A 110 -3.95 8.09 -14.34
CA ILE A 110 -3.74 8.41 -15.76
C ILE A 110 -2.49 7.71 -16.28
N LEU A 111 -1.37 7.83 -15.56
CA LEU A 111 -0.11 7.19 -15.94
C LEU A 111 -0.19 5.67 -15.94
N MET A 112 -1.00 5.08 -15.04
CA MET A 112 -1.29 3.65 -15.05
C MET A 112 -2.00 3.25 -16.35
N TYR A 113 -3.03 3.99 -16.79
CA TYR A 113 -3.75 3.68 -18.02
C TYR A 113 -2.84 3.82 -19.25
N ILE A 114 -2.07 4.91 -19.31
CA ILE A 114 -1.07 5.13 -20.36
C ILE A 114 -0.08 3.95 -20.40
N SER A 115 0.48 3.57 -19.26
CA SER A 115 1.45 2.47 -19.17
C SER A 115 0.84 1.12 -19.54
N HIS A 116 -0.39 0.85 -19.10
CA HIS A 116 -1.10 -0.40 -19.36
C HIS A 116 -1.32 -0.63 -20.86
N TYR A 117 -1.73 0.40 -21.59
CA TYR A 117 -2.05 0.29 -23.01
C TYR A 117 -0.86 0.52 -23.94
N LEU A 118 0.11 1.38 -23.57
CA LEU A 118 1.23 1.73 -24.45
C LEU A 118 2.52 0.94 -24.18
N ILE A 119 2.70 0.36 -22.99
CA ILE A 119 3.95 -0.29 -22.59
C ILE A 119 3.73 -1.78 -22.34
N ASP A 120 3.02 -2.14 -21.28
CA ASP A 120 2.77 -3.52 -20.88
C ASP A 120 1.53 -3.59 -19.98
N PRO A 121 0.68 -4.64 -20.11
CA PRO A 121 -0.48 -4.81 -19.26
C PRO A 121 -0.05 -4.98 -17.79
N ILE A 122 -0.91 -4.56 -16.86
CA ILE A 122 -0.60 -4.56 -15.42
C ILE A 122 -0.24 -5.97 -14.96
N SER A 123 0.95 -6.13 -14.39
CA SER A 123 1.44 -7.44 -13.95
C SER A 123 2.01 -7.39 -12.55
N ARG A 124 1.32 -8.07 -11.62
CA ARG A 124 1.77 -8.28 -10.24
C ARG A 124 3.08 -9.06 -10.14
N ARG A 125 3.28 -10.04 -11.03
CA ARG A 125 4.47 -10.91 -11.04
C ARG A 125 5.75 -10.14 -11.42
N GLN A 126 5.58 -9.10 -12.24
CA GLN A 126 6.69 -8.28 -12.73
C GLN A 126 6.87 -6.99 -11.91
N VAL A 127 5.80 -6.53 -11.25
CA VAL A 127 5.72 -5.18 -10.64
C VAL A 127 6.18 -4.16 -11.69
N ASN A 128 5.53 -4.23 -12.85
CA ASN A 128 5.84 -3.38 -13.98
C ASN A 128 5.33 -1.94 -13.75
N LEU A 129 5.67 -1.02 -14.64
CA LEU A 129 5.39 0.40 -14.47
C LEU A 129 3.89 0.69 -14.24
N ALA A 130 3.03 0.02 -15.00
CA ALA A 130 1.58 0.15 -14.85
C ALA A 130 1.12 -0.32 -13.45
N PHE A 131 1.69 -1.41 -12.93
CA PHE A 131 1.41 -1.88 -11.58
C PHE A 131 1.93 -0.91 -10.50
N ILE A 132 3.11 -0.32 -10.65
CA ILE A 132 3.65 0.68 -9.72
C ILE A 132 2.68 1.86 -9.58
N PHE A 133 2.21 2.41 -10.72
CA PHE A 133 1.25 3.49 -10.71
C PHE A 133 -0.11 3.10 -10.13
N TRP A 134 -0.59 1.88 -10.41
CA TRP A 134 -1.80 1.35 -9.78
C TRP A 134 -1.71 1.32 -8.24
N ILE A 135 -0.57 0.88 -7.70
CA ILE A 135 -0.35 0.84 -6.25
C ILE A 135 -0.29 2.26 -5.67
N ILE A 136 0.42 3.19 -6.34
CA ILE A 136 0.47 4.59 -5.90
C ILE A 136 -0.94 5.21 -5.87
N PHE A 137 -1.76 4.96 -6.90
CA PHE A 137 -3.16 5.40 -6.95
C PHE A 137 -3.97 4.82 -5.80
N THR A 138 -4.03 3.49 -5.69
CA THR A 138 -4.89 2.81 -4.72
C THR A 138 -4.52 3.15 -3.28
N CYS A 139 -3.23 3.19 -2.94
CA CYS A 139 -2.79 3.58 -1.60
C CYS A 139 -3.06 5.06 -1.32
N SER A 140 -2.81 5.97 -2.27
CA SER A 140 -3.11 7.40 -2.07
C SER A 140 -4.62 7.64 -1.91
N PHE A 141 -5.45 6.93 -2.69
CA PHE A 141 -6.89 7.00 -2.59
C PHE A 141 -7.41 6.49 -1.24
N ASN A 142 -6.86 5.38 -0.71
CA ASN A 142 -7.20 4.89 0.62
C ASN A 142 -6.84 5.91 1.72
N ILE A 143 -5.69 6.56 1.63
CA ILE A 143 -5.30 7.62 2.58
C ILE A 143 -6.30 8.78 2.53
N ILE A 144 -6.77 9.17 1.34
CA ILE A 144 -7.81 10.22 1.21
C ILE A 144 -9.11 9.79 1.88
N ILE A 145 -9.57 8.55 1.67
CA ILE A 145 -10.79 8.03 2.31
C ILE A 145 -10.63 8.06 3.84
N GLU A 146 -9.49 7.63 4.37
CA GLU A 146 -9.23 7.64 5.80
C GLU A 146 -9.21 9.07 6.36
N LEU A 147 -8.61 10.02 5.64
CA LEU A 147 -8.64 11.45 6.01
C LEU A 147 -10.05 12.02 6.02
N VAL A 148 -10.87 11.72 5.00
CA VAL A 148 -12.27 12.17 4.94
C VAL A 148 -13.08 11.57 6.09
N TYR A 149 -12.91 10.28 6.35
CA TYR A 149 -13.58 9.60 7.46
C TYR A 149 -13.15 10.20 8.81
N PHE A 150 -11.85 10.45 8.99
CA PHE A 150 -11.33 11.09 10.19
C PHE A 150 -11.93 12.49 10.40
N VAL A 151 -11.97 13.33 9.36
CA VAL A 151 -12.59 14.67 9.42
C VAL A 151 -14.08 14.58 9.75
N PHE A 152 -14.81 13.65 9.12
CA PHE A 152 -16.23 13.43 9.40
C PHE A 152 -16.48 13.08 10.88
N ILE A 153 -15.71 12.15 11.44
CA ILE A 153 -15.84 11.77 12.85
C ILE A 153 -15.56 12.96 13.76
N GLN A 154 -14.57 13.81 13.46
CA GLN A 154 -14.27 14.97 14.30
C GLN A 154 -15.33 16.08 14.21
N ILE A 155 -16.07 16.17 13.10
CA ILE A 155 -17.22 17.07 12.97
C ILE A 155 -18.41 16.56 13.81
N VAL A 156 -18.71 15.26 13.74
CA VAL A 156 -19.87 14.66 14.43
C VAL A 156 -19.61 14.47 15.93
N GLN A 157 -18.40 14.01 16.28
CA GLN A 157 -17.95 13.70 17.63
C GLN A 157 -16.58 14.32 17.89
N PRO A 158 -16.54 15.64 18.15
CA PRO A 158 -15.28 16.32 18.40
C PRO A 158 -14.59 15.73 19.63
N ARG A 159 -13.25 15.55 19.53
CA ARG A 159 -12.36 15.10 20.63
C ARG A 159 -12.41 13.61 20.96
N ILE A 160 -12.98 12.79 20.08
CA ILE A 160 -12.79 11.33 20.16
C ILE A 160 -11.58 10.96 19.31
N ASP A 161 -10.55 10.43 19.96
CA ASP A 161 -9.46 9.75 19.26
C ASP A 161 -9.98 8.40 18.75
N TYR A 162 -10.44 8.39 17.50
CA TYR A 162 -10.88 7.16 16.84
C TYR A 162 -9.67 6.43 16.25
N GLU A 163 -9.25 5.35 16.90
CA GLU A 163 -8.31 4.38 16.35
C GLU A 163 -9.06 3.08 16.04
N SER A 164 -9.08 2.66 14.78
CA SER A 164 -9.63 1.36 14.42
C SER A 164 -8.80 0.25 15.07
N LYS A 165 -9.43 -0.51 15.99
CA LYS A 165 -8.78 -1.66 16.66
C LYS A 165 -8.22 -2.67 15.65
N ILE A 166 -8.93 -2.87 14.54
CA ILE A 166 -8.48 -3.74 13.45
C ILE A 166 -7.21 -3.15 12.84
N LEU A 167 -7.21 -1.89 12.38
CA LEU A 167 -6.02 -1.29 11.78
C LEU A 167 -4.80 -1.31 12.71
N LYS A 168 -5.00 -1.07 14.01
CA LYS A 168 -3.95 -1.15 15.03
C LYS A 168 -3.28 -2.52 15.09
N ILE A 169 -4.08 -3.59 15.07
CA ILE A 169 -3.60 -4.97 15.11
C ILE A 169 -2.77 -5.28 13.87
N TRP A 170 -3.31 -4.94 12.70
CA TRP A 170 -2.67 -5.20 11.41
C TRP A 170 -1.37 -4.42 11.25
N SER A 171 -1.31 -3.19 11.76
CA SER A 171 -0.11 -2.37 11.77
C SER A 171 0.98 -2.91 12.70
N ARG A 172 0.64 -3.28 13.94
CA ARG A 172 1.64 -3.71 14.95
C ARG A 172 2.26 -5.07 14.69
N LYS A 173 1.50 -6.02 14.13
CA LYS A 173 1.93 -7.41 13.93
C LYS A 173 1.92 -7.81 12.45
N GLY A 174 2.08 -6.85 11.55
CA GLY A 174 1.93 -7.04 10.11
C GLY A 174 2.75 -8.20 9.53
N LEU A 175 4.01 -8.38 9.95
CA LEU A 175 4.85 -9.49 9.47
C LEU A 175 4.29 -10.87 9.87
N ILE A 176 3.86 -11.03 11.13
CA ILE A 176 3.32 -12.31 11.62
C ILE A 176 1.99 -12.61 10.91
N ILE A 177 1.12 -11.60 10.80
CA ILE A 177 -0.16 -11.73 10.10
C ILE A 177 0.07 -12.08 8.62
N PHE A 178 1.07 -11.50 7.98
CA PHE A 178 1.46 -11.81 6.60
C PHE A 178 1.95 -13.26 6.42
N LEU A 179 2.76 -13.77 7.35
CA LEU A 179 3.22 -15.15 7.30
C LEU A 179 2.05 -16.13 7.49
N ILE A 180 1.16 -15.86 8.46
CA ILE A 180 -0.04 -16.66 8.70
C ILE A 180 -0.96 -16.63 7.46
N ALA A 181 -1.13 -15.46 6.85
CA ALA A 181 -1.88 -15.29 5.61
C ALA A 181 -1.35 -16.21 4.51
N ASN A 182 -0.03 -16.24 4.28
CA ASN A 182 0.57 -17.08 3.25
C ASN A 182 0.45 -18.59 3.54
N LEU A 183 0.51 -18.99 4.81
CA LEU A 183 0.27 -20.39 5.19
C LEU A 183 -1.19 -20.79 4.97
N LEU A 184 -2.12 -19.92 5.35
CA LEU A 184 -3.56 -20.17 5.17
C LEU A 184 -3.97 -20.18 3.69
N THR A 185 -3.40 -19.30 2.85
CA THR A 185 -3.65 -19.36 1.40
C THR A 185 -3.08 -20.64 0.78
N GLY A 186 -1.91 -21.09 1.23
CA GLY A 186 -1.36 -22.40 0.87
C GLY A 186 -2.29 -23.55 1.26
N ALA A 187 -2.84 -23.52 2.48
CA ALA A 187 -3.80 -24.52 2.94
C ALA A 187 -5.09 -24.52 2.10
N ILE A 188 -5.65 -23.35 1.79
CA ILE A 188 -6.85 -23.26 0.93
C ILE A 188 -6.57 -23.85 -0.46
N ASN A 189 -5.42 -23.56 -1.06
CA ASN A 189 -5.04 -24.11 -2.37
C ASN A 189 -4.77 -25.62 -2.33
N PHE A 190 -4.46 -26.20 -1.16
CA PHE A 190 -4.32 -27.64 -0.99
C PHE A 190 -5.70 -28.33 -0.94
N PHE A 191 -6.66 -27.75 -0.22
CA PHE A 191 -7.99 -28.35 -0.06
C PHE A 191 -8.92 -28.10 -1.26
N PHE A 192 -8.72 -27.01 -1.99
CA PHE A 192 -9.61 -26.61 -3.07
C PHE A 192 -8.86 -26.25 -4.34
N ASN A 193 -9.37 -26.71 -5.48
CA ASN A 193 -8.93 -26.22 -6.78
C ASN A 193 -9.52 -24.82 -7.03
N THR A 194 -8.84 -23.79 -6.55
CA THR A 194 -9.30 -22.40 -6.58
C THR A 194 -9.58 -21.86 -7.97
N LEU A 195 -9.04 -22.47 -9.03
CA LEU A 195 -9.32 -22.10 -10.42
C LEU A 195 -10.69 -22.54 -10.93
N GLN A 196 -11.31 -23.56 -10.31
CA GLN A 196 -12.56 -24.18 -10.77
C GLN A 196 -13.75 -23.94 -9.84
N ILE A 197 -13.53 -23.25 -8.71
CA ILE A 197 -14.57 -22.97 -7.73
C ILE A 197 -15.58 -21.95 -8.28
N ALA A 198 -16.87 -22.20 -8.08
CA ALA A 198 -17.93 -21.25 -8.42
C ALA A 198 -17.83 -19.95 -7.60
N ASN A 199 -18.17 -18.82 -8.22
CA ASN A 199 -18.01 -17.47 -7.65
C ASN A 199 -18.57 -17.34 -6.23
N ASN A 200 -19.76 -17.87 -5.96
CA ASN A 200 -20.40 -17.77 -4.65
C ASN A 200 -19.57 -18.43 -3.55
N LEU A 201 -19.04 -19.62 -3.84
CA LEU A 201 -18.22 -20.38 -2.90
C LEU A 201 -16.84 -19.72 -2.74
N ALA A 202 -16.29 -19.13 -3.80
CA ALA A 202 -15.07 -18.32 -3.71
C ALA A 202 -15.25 -17.10 -2.78
N PHE A 203 -16.39 -16.39 -2.87
CA PHE A 203 -16.69 -15.29 -1.94
C PHE A 203 -16.82 -15.77 -0.49
N ILE A 204 -17.48 -16.90 -0.25
CA ILE A 204 -17.60 -17.49 1.09
C ILE A 204 -16.22 -17.84 1.66
N ILE A 205 -15.35 -18.47 0.85
CA ILE A 205 -13.98 -18.80 1.24
C ILE A 205 -13.20 -17.52 1.58
N LEU A 206 -13.28 -16.49 0.75
CA LEU A 206 -12.58 -15.22 0.98
C LEU A 206 -13.05 -14.50 2.25
N ILE A 207 -14.36 -14.42 2.47
CA ILE A 207 -14.92 -13.79 3.69
C ILE A 207 -14.51 -14.58 4.93
N SER A 208 -14.58 -15.91 4.86
CA SER A 208 -14.16 -16.79 5.96
C SER A 208 -12.67 -16.66 6.25
N TYR A 209 -11.86 -16.60 5.19
CA TYR A 209 -10.41 -16.40 5.28
C TYR A 209 -10.06 -15.07 5.94
N ILE A 210 -10.65 -13.95 5.50
CA ILE A 210 -10.41 -12.62 6.08
C ILE A 210 -10.89 -12.55 7.53
N SER A 211 -12.07 -13.14 7.83
CA SER A 211 -12.62 -13.19 9.19
C SER A 211 -11.74 -14.02 10.14
N CYS A 212 -11.23 -15.16 9.68
CA CYS A 212 -10.29 -15.99 10.43
C CYS A 212 -8.99 -15.22 10.71
N LEU A 213 -8.41 -14.59 9.68
CA LEU A 213 -7.16 -13.85 9.81
C LEU A 213 -7.28 -12.65 10.77
N THR A 214 -8.38 -11.90 10.68
CA THR A 214 -8.67 -10.81 11.62
C THR A 214 -8.82 -11.32 13.06
N LEU A 215 -9.52 -12.43 13.27
CA LEU A 215 -9.69 -13.05 14.58
C LEU A 215 -8.36 -13.51 15.18
N ILE A 216 -7.50 -14.13 14.37
CA ILE A 216 -6.13 -14.49 14.77
C ILE A 216 -5.35 -13.22 15.16
N GLY A 217 -5.46 -12.15 14.39
CA GLY A 217 -4.88 -10.84 14.74
C GLY A 217 -5.32 -10.35 16.12
N PHE A 218 -6.62 -10.45 16.45
CA PHE A 218 -7.13 -10.09 17.78
C PHE A 218 -6.57 -10.99 18.89
N LEU A 219 -6.44 -12.29 18.65
CA LEU A 219 -5.85 -13.23 19.63
C LEU A 219 -4.37 -12.92 19.88
N LEU A 220 -3.61 -12.57 18.84
CA LEU A 220 -2.20 -12.20 18.94
C LEU A 220 -1.97 -10.88 19.68
N ASN A 221 -2.95 -9.97 19.69
CA ASN A 221 -2.85 -8.69 20.37
C ASN A 221 -3.30 -8.74 21.85
N LYS A 222 -3.86 -9.86 22.32
CA LYS A 222 -4.26 -10.07 23.72
C LYS A 222 -3.11 -10.51 24.65
N LYS A 223 -1.89 -10.62 24.13
CA LYS A 223 -0.65 -10.91 24.88
C LYS A 223 0.31 -9.73 24.76
#